data_AF-A0A5E7YMS8-F1
#
_entry.id   AF-A0A5E7YMS8-F1
#
_cell.length_a   1.000
_cell.length_b   1.000
_cell.length_c   1.000
_cell.angle_alpha   90.00
_cell.angle_beta   90.00
_cell.angle_gamma   90.00
#
_symmetry.space_group_name_H-M   'P 1'
#
loop_
_entity.id
_entity.type
_entity.pdbx_description
1 polymer ?
#
loop_
_entity_poly.entity_id
_entity_poly.type
_entity_poly.pdbx_seq_one_letter_code
_entity_poly.pdbx_strand_id
1 'polypeptide(L)'
;MGSNELSFFKGLFVVSALWNLIGAIFGYFNTAFTFNGFFNRELADPLYYAIYQGAWGTTLVYFIGYSIVAYNPLKHTGIVIVGGIGKVGFAISLFKFYLSGLAGPVVFIVIVGDFIFSILFMYYFFRLYQTKESIL
;
A
#
# COMPACT_ATOMS: atom_id res chain seq x y z
N MET A 1 21.39 1.85 -13.32
CA MET A 1 20.08 2.09 -14.01
C MET A 1 20.18 3.27 -14.98
N GLY A 2 19.43 3.29 -16.08
CA GLY A 2 19.40 4.45 -17.00
C GLY A 2 18.62 5.65 -16.42
N SER A 3 18.86 6.87 -16.89
CA SER A 3 18.17 8.08 -16.40
C SER A 3 16.65 8.02 -16.58
N ASN A 4 16.18 7.55 -17.74
CA ASN A 4 14.75 7.40 -18.04
C ASN A 4 14.08 6.36 -17.13
N GLU A 5 14.76 5.25 -16.84
CA GLU A 5 14.27 4.22 -15.92
C GLU A 5 14.18 4.73 -14.49
N LEU A 6 15.18 5.49 -14.06
CA LEU A 6 15.16 6.10 -12.73
C LEU A 6 13.98 7.06 -12.59
N SER A 7 13.73 7.91 -13.60
CA SER A 7 12.57 8.80 -13.63
C SER A 7 11.24 8.05 -13.60
N PHE A 8 11.14 6.91 -14.30
CA PHE A 8 9.98 6.02 -14.24
C PHE A 8 9.75 5.51 -12.80
N PHE A 9 10.79 5.00 -12.12
CA PHE A 9 10.65 4.52 -10.76
C PHE A 9 10.32 5.63 -9.76
N LYS A 10 10.88 6.83 -9.92
CA LYS A 10 10.46 7.99 -9.13
C LYS A 10 8.97 8.26 -9.27
N GLY A 11 8.46 8.27 -10.51
CA GLY A 11 7.04 8.41 -10.80
C GLY A 11 6.20 7.29 -10.18
N LEU A 12 6.63 6.04 -10.30
CA LEU A 12 6.00 4.88 -9.67
C LEU A 12 5.83 5.07 -8.16
N PHE A 13 6.89 5.49 -7.47
CA PHE A 13 6.85 5.66 -6.02
C PHE A 13 6.04 6.89 -5.59
N VAL A 14 5.99 7.96 -6.39
CA VAL A 14 5.02 9.06 -6.18
C VAL A 14 3.59 8.55 -6.26
N VAL A 15 3.26 7.78 -7.30
CA VAL A 15 1.91 7.23 -7.49
C VAL A 15 1.57 6.24 -6.37
N SER A 16 2.53 5.42 -5.93
CA SER A 16 2.37 4.55 -4.76
C SER A 16 2.13 5.36 -3.47
N ALA A 17 2.88 6.45 -3.26
CA ALA A 17 2.68 7.32 -2.11
C ALA A 17 1.25 7.89 -2.10
N LEU A 18 0.79 8.42 -3.24
CA LEU A 18 -0.56 8.98 -3.39
C LEU A 18 -1.64 7.92 -3.17
N TRP A 19 -1.45 6.70 -3.67
CA TRP A 19 -2.37 5.59 -3.41
C TRP A 19 -2.56 5.31 -1.91
N ASN A 20 -1.45 5.26 -1.16
CA ASN A 20 -1.50 5.05 0.29
C ASN A 20 -2.08 6.28 1.01
N LEU A 21 -1.80 7.49 0.53
CA LEU A 21 -2.36 8.72 1.09
C LEU A 21 -3.88 8.75 0.98
N ILE A 22 -4.42 8.43 -0.21
CA ILE A 22 -5.87 8.40 -0.45
C ILE A 22 -6.51 7.40 0.52
N GLY A 23 -6.02 6.15 0.54
CA GLY A 23 -6.53 5.13 1.46
C GLY A 23 -6.45 5.56 2.92
N ALA A 24 -5.30 6.09 3.36
CA ALA A 24 -5.09 6.54 4.73
C ALA A 24 -5.97 7.72 5.13
N ILE A 25 -6.18 8.71 4.26
CA ILE A 25 -7.02 9.87 4.58
C ILE A 25 -8.47 9.41 4.81
N PHE A 26 -9.03 8.62 3.89
CA PHE A 26 -10.39 8.10 4.05
C PHE A 26 -10.49 7.19 5.29
N GLY A 27 -9.55 6.26 5.43
CA GLY A 27 -9.58 5.29 6.51
C GLY A 27 -9.30 5.86 7.90
N TYR A 28 -8.49 6.92 8.02
CA TYR A 28 -8.15 7.51 9.33
C TYR A 28 -9.15 8.59 9.74
N PHE A 29 -9.52 9.50 8.84
CA PHE A 29 -10.40 10.63 9.16
C PHE A 29 -11.89 10.29 8.99
N ASN A 30 -12.21 9.28 8.19
CA ASN A 30 -13.58 8.77 8.01
C ASN A 30 -13.64 7.27 8.35
N THR A 31 -13.08 6.89 9.51
CA THR A 31 -12.87 5.49 9.93
C THR A 31 -14.14 4.65 9.87
N ALA A 32 -15.21 5.06 10.56
CA ALA A 32 -16.46 4.30 10.61
C ALA A 32 -17.13 4.19 9.23
N PHE A 33 -17.10 5.27 8.44
CA PHE A 33 -17.63 5.28 7.09
C PHE A 33 -16.87 4.31 6.17
N THR A 34 -15.54 4.34 6.23
CA THR A 34 -14.68 3.43 5.44
C THR A 34 -14.88 1.99 5.84
N PHE A 35 -14.98 1.70 7.15
CA PHE A 35 -15.29 0.36 7.66
C PHE A 35 -16.64 -0.13 7.15
N ASN A 36 -17.67 0.70 7.25
CA ASN A 36 -19.00 0.37 6.75
C ASN A 36 -19.01 0.10 5.26
N GLY A 37 -18.32 0.92 4.46
CA GLY A 37 -18.19 0.68 3.02
C GLY A 37 -17.52 -0.66 2.70
N PHE A 38 -16.48 -1.04 3.45
CA PHE A 38 -15.73 -2.28 3.20
C PHE A 38 -16.47 -3.53 3.67
N PHE A 39 -17.15 -3.46 4.80
CA PHE A 39 -17.68 -4.65 5.50
C PHE A 39 -19.21 -4.69 5.62
N ASN A 40 -19.92 -3.66 5.14
CA ASN A 40 -21.37 -3.47 5.29
C ASN A 40 -21.83 -3.63 6.75
N ARG A 41 -21.01 -3.14 7.68
CA ARG A 41 -21.22 -3.26 9.13
C ARG A 41 -20.93 -1.93 9.82
N GLU A 42 -21.61 -1.67 10.91
CA GLU A 42 -21.32 -0.52 11.74
C GLU A 42 -20.08 -0.78 12.61
N LEU A 43 -19.20 0.21 12.72
CA LEU A 43 -18.04 0.17 13.62
C LEU A 43 -18.39 0.88 14.94
N ALA A 44 -19.23 0.24 15.74
CA ALA A 44 -19.75 0.83 16.98
C ALA A 44 -18.83 0.65 18.19
N ASP A 45 -18.03 -0.42 18.21
CA ASP A 45 -17.15 -0.72 19.33
C ASP A 45 -15.94 0.25 19.36
N PRO A 46 -15.73 1.01 20.45
CA PRO A 46 -14.66 2.01 20.52
C PRO A 46 -13.24 1.43 20.43
N LEU A 47 -13.03 0.20 20.92
CA LEU A 47 -11.74 -0.48 20.84
C LEU A 47 -11.44 -0.88 19.39
N TYR A 48 -12.41 -1.50 18.72
CA TYR A 48 -12.25 -1.85 17.30
C TYR A 48 -12.14 -0.62 16.41
N TYR A 49 -12.83 0.47 16.74
CA TYR A 49 -12.65 1.76 16.08
C TYR A 49 -11.20 2.21 16.16
N ALA A 50 -10.63 2.29 17.37
CA ALA A 50 -9.26 2.75 17.59
C ALA A 50 -8.22 1.85 16.89
N ILE A 51 -8.41 0.52 16.93
CA ILE A 51 -7.52 -0.42 16.25
C ILE A 51 -7.58 -0.23 14.73
N TYR A 52 -8.78 -0.14 14.15
CA TYR A 52 -8.95 0.02 12.70
C TYR A 52 -8.41 1.38 12.23
N GLN A 53 -8.68 2.46 12.98
CA GLN A 53 -8.10 3.78 12.72
C GLN A 53 -6.57 3.74 12.80
N GLY A 54 -6.01 3.07 13.82
CA GLY A 54 -4.56 2.88 13.97
C GLY A 54 -3.93 2.17 12.77
N ALA A 55 -4.61 1.16 12.22
CA ALA A 55 -4.15 0.47 11.01
C ALA A 55 -4.06 1.42 9.80
N TRP A 56 -5.01 2.33 9.63
CA TRP A 56 -4.91 3.38 8.60
C TRP A 56 -3.80 4.40 8.88
N GLY A 57 -3.50 4.65 10.16
CA GLY A 57 -2.32 5.42 10.56
C GLY A 57 -1.02 4.78 10.07
N THR A 58 -0.91 3.45 10.12
CA THR A 58 0.26 2.75 9.54
C THR A 58 0.32 2.87 8.02
N THR A 59 -0.83 2.94 7.34
CA THR A 59 -0.90 3.20 5.89
C THR A 59 -0.36 4.61 5.56
N LEU A 60 -0.63 5.60 6.41
CA LEU A 60 -0.07 6.95 6.26
C LEU A 60 1.46 6.97 6.36
N VAL A 61 2.05 6.11 7.21
CA VAL A 61 3.51 5.96 7.28
C VAL A 61 4.09 5.47 5.95
N TYR A 62 3.38 4.60 5.22
CA TYR A 62 3.81 4.18 3.89
C TYR A 62 3.70 5.28 2.83
N PHE A 63 2.77 6.24 2.95
CA PHE A 63 2.81 7.45 2.12
C PHE A 63 4.15 8.19 2.30
N ILE A 64 4.58 8.40 3.54
CA ILE A 64 5.86 9.03 3.84
C ILE A 64 7.01 8.17 3.30
N GLY A 65 6.97 6.86 3.56
CA GLY A 65 7.99 5.92 3.11
C GLY A 65 8.19 5.95 1.59
N TYR A 66 7.12 5.81 0.81
CA TYR A 66 7.23 5.85 -0.65
C TYR A 66 7.61 7.23 -1.19
N SER A 67 7.27 8.32 -0.49
CA SER A 67 7.76 9.66 -0.83
C SER A 67 9.28 9.77 -0.67
N ILE A 68 9.85 9.15 0.37
CA ILE A 68 11.31 9.06 0.58
C ILE A 68 11.95 8.22 -0.53
N VAL A 69 11.35 7.08 -0.88
CA VAL A 69 11.84 6.24 -1.99
C VAL A 69 11.78 7.01 -3.31
N ALA A 70 10.72 7.77 -3.58
CA ALA A 70 10.61 8.55 -4.80
C ALA A 70 11.71 9.62 -4.94
N TYR A 71 12.22 10.16 -3.84
CA TYR A 71 13.34 11.09 -3.86
C TYR A 71 14.63 10.41 -4.32
N ASN A 72 14.95 9.24 -3.74
CA ASN A 72 16.11 8.44 -4.12
C ASN A 72 15.77 6.94 -4.15
N PRO A 73 15.33 6.43 -5.31
CA PRO A 73 14.91 5.04 -5.44
C PRO A 73 16.05 4.03 -5.24
N LEU A 74 17.32 4.40 -5.35
CA LEU A 74 18.42 3.44 -5.21
C LEU A 74 18.86 3.25 -3.75
N LYS A 75 18.51 4.18 -2.86
CA LYS A 75 18.97 4.19 -1.46
C LYS A 75 17.99 3.54 -0.47
N HIS A 76 16.70 3.58 -0.79
CA HIS A 76 15.62 3.29 0.18
C HIS A 76 14.85 2.00 -0.14
N THR A 77 15.52 1.04 -0.76
CA THR A 77 15.03 -0.29 -1.14
C THR A 77 14.33 -1.03 0.00
N GLY A 78 14.84 -0.94 1.24
CA GLY A 78 14.24 -1.59 2.40
C GLY A 78 12.80 -1.16 2.68
N ILE A 79 12.44 0.10 2.40
CA ILE A 79 11.05 0.58 2.52
C ILE A 79 10.15 -0.12 1.51
N VAL A 80 10.65 -0.34 0.28
CA VAL A 80 9.93 -1.03 -0.79
C VAL A 80 9.73 -2.51 -0.46
N ILE A 81 10.70 -3.15 0.19
CA ILE A 81 10.57 -4.54 0.67
C ILE A 81 9.45 -4.65 1.68
N VAL A 82 9.53 -3.87 2.77
CA VAL A 82 8.57 -3.94 3.87
C VAL A 82 7.17 -3.54 3.38
N GLY A 83 7.08 -2.47 2.59
CA GLY A 83 5.82 -2.02 2.01
C GLY A 83 5.23 -2.99 0.98
N GLY A 84 6.06 -3.66 0.18
CA GLY A 84 5.64 -4.70 -0.74
C GLY A 84 5.05 -5.92 -0.02
N ILE A 85 5.72 -6.40 1.04
CA ILE A 85 5.22 -7.50 1.89
C ILE A 85 3.88 -7.11 2.52
N GLY A 86 3.79 -5.89 3.08
CA GLY A 86 2.57 -5.38 3.69
C GLY A 86 1.39 -5.34 2.71
N LYS A 87 1.60 -4.85 1.49
CA LYS A 87 0.58 -4.80 0.43
C LYS A 87 0.08 -6.19 0.04
N VAL A 88 0.98 -7.14 -0.18
CA VAL A 88 0.59 -8.52 -0.53
C VAL A 88 -0.21 -9.13 0.62
N GLY A 89 0.27 -9.01 1.86
CA GLY A 89 -0.43 -9.54 3.04
C GLY A 89 -1.81 -8.93 3.23
N PHE A 90 -1.95 -7.63 3.02
CA PHE A 90 -3.23 -6.92 3.13
C PHE A 90 -4.21 -7.33 2.02
N ALA A 91 -3.76 -7.35 0.77
CA ALA A 91 -4.58 -7.78 -0.37
C ALA A 91 -5.08 -9.23 -0.21
N ILE A 92 -4.22 -10.15 0.23
CA ILE A 92 -4.61 -11.54 0.54
C ILE A 92 -5.65 -11.59 1.66
N SER A 93 -5.49 -10.76 2.71
CA SER A 93 -6.42 -10.74 3.84
C SER A 93 -7.80 -10.21 3.43
N LEU A 94 -7.85 -9.11 2.68
CA LEU A 94 -9.11 -8.58 2.13
C LEU A 94 -9.77 -9.57 1.17
N PHE A 95 -8.98 -10.26 0.34
CA PHE A 95 -9.52 -11.28 -0.55
C PHE A 95 -10.13 -12.45 0.23
N LYS A 96 -9.48 -12.91 1.31
CA LYS A 96 -10.06 -13.92 2.22
C LYS A 96 -11.36 -13.44 2.87
N PHE A 97 -11.42 -12.18 3.32
CA PHE A 97 -12.66 -11.61 3.87
C PHE A 97 -13.78 -11.52 2.83
N TYR A 98 -13.45 -11.22 1.58
CA TYR A 98 -14.43 -11.25 0.51
C TYR A 98 -14.95 -12.68 0.27
N LEU A 99 -14.06 -13.66 0.16
CA LEU A 99 -14.44 -15.08 -0.04
C LEU A 99 -15.26 -15.66 1.12
N SER A 100 -15.10 -15.16 2.34
CA SER A 100 -15.89 -15.58 3.50
C SER A 100 -17.20 -14.78 3.69
N GLY A 101 -17.51 -13.84 2.79
CA GLY A 101 -18.70 -12.99 2.89
C GLY A 101 -18.63 -11.92 3.98
N LEU A 102 -17.43 -11.65 4.52
CA LEU A 102 -17.20 -10.61 5.53
C LEU A 102 -17.00 -9.22 4.91
N ALA A 103 -16.57 -9.15 3.65
CA ALA A 103 -16.32 -7.90 2.93
C ALA A 103 -17.19 -7.76 1.68
N GLY A 104 -17.60 -6.53 1.38
CA GLY A 104 -18.31 -6.17 0.15
C GLY A 104 -17.37 -6.06 -1.05
N PRO A 105 -17.91 -5.94 -2.27
CA PRO A 105 -17.12 -5.93 -3.51
C PRO A 105 -16.18 -4.72 -3.65
N VAL A 106 -16.40 -3.64 -2.90
CA VAL A 106 -15.54 -2.44 -2.96
C VAL A 106 -14.08 -2.75 -2.61
N VAL A 107 -13.81 -3.78 -1.81
CA VAL A 107 -12.44 -4.17 -1.42
C VAL A 107 -11.60 -4.62 -2.62
N PHE A 108 -12.23 -4.99 -3.76
CA PHE A 108 -11.49 -5.33 -4.97
C PHE A 108 -10.71 -4.16 -5.55
N ILE A 109 -11.16 -2.92 -5.37
CA ILE A 109 -10.40 -1.73 -5.80
C ILE A 109 -9.04 -1.72 -5.08
N VAL A 110 -9.06 -2.00 -3.78
CA VAL A 110 -7.86 -2.04 -2.94
C VAL A 110 -6.99 -3.24 -3.30
N ILE A 111 -7.59 -4.44 -3.40
CA ILE A 111 -6.88 -5.67 -3.75
C ILE A 111 -6.14 -5.54 -5.09
N VAL A 112 -6.85 -5.08 -6.13
CA VAL A 112 -6.27 -4.94 -7.47
C VAL A 112 -5.18 -3.88 -7.48
N GLY A 113 -5.42 -2.72 -6.85
CA GLY A 113 -4.41 -1.66 -6.78
C GLY A 113 -3.14 -2.12 -6.06
N ASP A 114 -3.28 -2.77 -4.90
CA ASP A 114 -2.12 -3.27 -4.16
C ASP A 114 -1.39 -4.38 -4.93
N PHE A 115 -2.11 -5.26 -5.63
CA PHE A 115 -1.48 -6.29 -6.46
C PHE A 115 -0.69 -5.70 -7.64
N ILE A 116 -1.22 -4.66 -8.30
CA ILE A 116 -0.51 -3.93 -9.36
C ILE A 116 0.79 -3.33 -8.81
N PHE A 117 0.75 -2.64 -7.67
CA PHE A 117 1.96 -2.09 -7.05
C PHE A 117 2.94 -3.17 -6.64
N SER A 118 2.48 -4.30 -6.10
CA SER A 118 3.34 -5.43 -5.75
C SER A 118 4.07 -5.98 -6.98
N ILE A 119 3.40 -6.11 -8.13
CA ILE A 119 4.04 -6.51 -9.39
C ILE A 119 5.08 -5.48 -9.84
N LEU A 120 4.73 -4.19 -9.79
CA LEU A 120 5.65 -3.12 -10.17
C LEU A 120 6.87 -3.03 -9.24
N PHE A 121 6.71 -3.36 -7.96
CA PHE A 121 7.83 -3.45 -7.01
C PHE A 121 8.73 -4.65 -7.29
N MET A 122 8.15 -5.82 -7.63
CA MET A 122 8.94 -6.95 -8.10
C MET A 122 9.74 -6.60 -9.37
N TYR A 123 9.12 -5.89 -10.31
CA TYR A 123 9.81 -5.39 -11.49
C TYR A 123 10.94 -4.42 -11.15
N TYR A 124 10.72 -3.49 -10.21
CA TYR A 124 11.76 -2.61 -9.70
C TYR A 124 12.96 -3.39 -9.12
N PHE A 125 12.74 -4.40 -8.27
CA PHE A 125 13.83 -5.21 -7.74
C PHE A 125 14.54 -6.05 -8.80
N PHE A 126 13.79 -6.58 -9.77
CA PHE A 126 14.37 -7.29 -10.90
C PHE A 126 15.32 -6.39 -11.70
N ARG A 127 14.95 -5.12 -11.92
CA ARG A 127 15.81 -4.16 -12.61
C ARG A 127 17.05 -3.80 -11.77
N LEU A 128 16.91 -3.58 -10.46
CA LEU A 128 18.07 -3.36 -9.57
C LEU A 128 19.08 -4.51 -9.66
N TYR A 129 18.59 -5.75 -9.62
CA TYR A 129 19.42 -6.95 -9.76
C TYR A 129 20.15 -6.99 -11.11
N GLN A 130 19.45 -6.73 -12.22
CA GLN A 130 20.05 -6.71 -13.55
C GLN A 130 21.13 -5.64 -13.70
N THR A 131 20.97 -4.49 -13.04
CA THR A 131 21.94 -3.39 -13.07
C THR A 131 23.01 -3.47 -11.98
N LYS A 132 23.02 -4.55 -11.18
CA LYS A 132 23.96 -4.77 -10.06
C LYS A 132 23.97 -3.64 -9.02
N GLU A 133 22.83 -2.99 -8.83
CA GLU A 133 22.66 -1.96 -7.79
C GLU A 133 22.50 -2.64 -6.42
N SER A 134 22.98 -2.01 -5.34
CA SER A 134 22.80 -2.60 -4.00
C SER A 134 21.35 -2.56 -3.56
N ILE A 135 20.87 -3.65 -2.95
CA ILE A 135 19.53 -3.77 -2.36
C ILE A 135 19.55 -3.46 -0.85
N LEU A 136 20.73 -3.42 -0.22
CA LEU A 136 20.95 -3.07 1.19
C LEU A 136 22.25 -2.27 1.37
#